data_AF-A0A838JYU3-F1
#
_entry.id   AF-A0A838JYU3-F1
#
_cell.length_a   1.000
_cell.length_b   1.000
_cell.length_c   1.000
_cell.angle_alpha   90.00
_cell.angle_beta   90.00
_cell.angle_gamma   90.00
#
_symmetry.space_group_name_H-M   'P 1'
#
loop_
_entity.id
_entity.type
_entity.pdbx_description
1 polymer ?
#
loop_
_entity_poly.entity_id
_entity_poly.type
_entity_poly.pdbx_seq_one_letter_code
_entity_poly.pdbx_strand_id
1 'polypeptide(L)' 'MRKTSLYLSDDDARRLRRLAAAEGRSQAEIVRSAIAAYEQAPPVDRGFALAGAWTGDGSSVANLAEDELLEGFGE' A
#
# COMPACT_ATOMS: atom_id res chain seq x y z
N MET A 1 20.90 6.06 23.11
CA MET A 1 19.45 6.36 22.95
C MET A 1 19.18 7.76 23.50
N ARG A 2 18.35 8.56 22.82
CA ARG A 2 17.89 9.87 23.32
C ARG A 2 16.42 9.75 23.72
N LYS A 3 16.04 10.34 24.86
CA LYS A 3 14.64 10.35 25.32
C LYS A 3 13.85 11.35 24.46
N THR A 4 12.78 10.88 23.85
CA THR A 4 11.82 11.69 23.09
C THR A 4 10.44 11.45 23.67
N SER A 5 9.71 12.53 23.96
CA SER A 5 8.31 12.46 24.37
C SER A 5 7.44 12.56 23.12
N LEU A 6 6.47 11.65 22.99
CA LEU A 6 5.49 11.66 21.91
C LEU A 6 4.09 11.84 22.51
N TYR A 7 3.28 12.67 21.87
CA TYR A 7 1.86 12.78 22.19
C TYR A 7 1.10 11.76 21.35
N LEU A 8 0.25 10.98 22.00
CA LEU A 8 -0.62 9.99 21.38
C LEU A 8 -2.06 10.30 21.80
N SER A 9 -3.02 9.97 20.94
CA SER A 9 -4.40 9.89 21.38
C SER A 9 -4.54 8.81 22.46
N ASP A 10 -5.58 8.90 23.29
CA ASP A 10 -5.86 7.87 24.29
C ASP A 10 -6.08 6.49 23.63
N ASP A 11 -6.69 6.47 22.45
CA ASP A 11 -6.89 5.26 21.66
C ASP A 11 -5.58 4.63 21.21
N ASP A 12 -4.65 5.43 20.69
CA ASP A 12 -3.34 4.95 20.25
C ASP A 12 -2.50 4.48 21.44
N ALA A 13 -2.55 5.18 22.57
CA ALA A 13 -1.88 4.77 23.79
C ALA A 13 -2.42 3.44 24.32
N ARG A 14 -3.76 3.24 24.30
CA ARG A 14 -4.39 1.95 24.63
C ARG A 14 -3.97 0.85 23.66
N ARG A 15 -3.96 1.14 22.35
CA ARG A 15 -3.56 0.19 21.31
C ARG A 15 -2.11 -0.25 21.49
N LEU A 16 -1.20 0.70 21.72
CA LEU A 16 0.22 0.43 21.96
C LEU A 16 0.44 -0.43 23.20
N ARG A 17 -0.29 -0.17 24.30
CA ARG A 17 -0.25 -1.01 25.50
C ARG A 17 -0.69 -2.45 25.23
N ARG A 18 -1.78 -2.63 24.48
CA ARG A 18 -2.27 -3.98 24.12
C ARG A 18 -1.26 -4.73 23.26
N LEU A 19 -0.69 -4.07 22.26
CA LEU A 19 0.34 -4.67 21.39
C LEU A 19 1.59 -5.08 22.18
N ALA A 20 2.10 -4.18 23.02
CA ALA A 20 3.24 -4.46 23.89
C ALA A 20 2.99 -5.68 24.80
N ALA A 21 1.80 -5.77 25.40
CA ALA A 21 1.42 -6.90 26.24
C ALA A 21 1.30 -8.21 25.45
N ALA A 22 0.67 -8.16 24.27
CA ALA A 22 0.48 -9.34 23.42
C ALA A 22 1.81 -9.90 22.89
N GLU A 23 2.79 -9.03 22.59
CA GLU A 23 4.10 -9.43 22.08
C GLU A 23 5.14 -9.67 23.19
N GLY A 24 4.82 -9.38 24.45
CA GLY A 24 5.79 -9.48 25.56
C GLY A 24 6.95 -8.49 25.43
N ARG A 25 6.73 -7.34 24.79
CA ARG A 25 7.75 -6.34 24.45
C ARG A 25 7.47 -5.02 25.15
N SER A 26 8.48 -4.17 25.28
CA SER A 26 8.27 -2.81 25.78
C SER A 26 7.57 -1.94 24.72
N GLN A 27 6.72 -1.00 25.15
CA GLN A 27 6.10 -0.03 24.24
C GLN A 27 7.14 0.75 23.42
N ALA A 28 8.29 1.03 24.02
CA ALA A 28 9.39 1.71 23.35
C ALA A 28 10.01 0.86 22.22
N GLU A 29 10.07 -0.47 22.36
CA GLU A 29 10.52 -1.37 21.28
C GLU A 29 9.52 -1.42 20.14
N ILE A 30 8.22 -1.49 20.45
CA ILE A 30 7.18 -1.45 19.43
C ILE A 30 7.28 -0.16 18.60
N VAL A 31 7.39 1.01 19.25
CA VAL A 31 7.53 2.29 18.56
C VAL A 31 8.80 2.34 17.71
N ARG A 32 9.95 1.85 18.22
CA ARG A 32 11.20 1.81 17.43
C ARG A 32 11.08 0.90 16.21
N SER A 33 10.48 -0.29 16.36
CA SER A 33 10.26 -1.19 15.23
C SER A 33 9.31 -0.59 14.19
N ALA A 34 8.26 0.10 14.61
CA ALA A 34 7.34 0.77 13.70
C ALA A 34 8.05 1.87 12.90
N ILE A 35 8.90 2.67 13.53
CA ILE A 35 9.71 3.70 12.84
C ILE A 35 10.65 3.06 11.82
N ALA A 36 11.38 2.01 12.21
CA ALA A 36 12.29 1.31 11.31
C ALA A 36 11.57 0.70 10.10
N ALA A 37 10.36 0.14 10.31
CA ALA A 37 9.54 -0.39 9.23
C ALA A 37 9.00 0.72 8.31
N TYR A 38 8.65 1.89 8.87
CA TYR A 38 8.20 3.04 8.08
C TYR A 38 9.28 3.55 7.13
N GLU A 39 10.54 3.60 7.58
CA GLU A 39 11.68 3.99 6.73
C GLU A 39 12.00 2.96 5.63
N GLN A 40 11.73 1.68 5.91
CA GLN A 40 12.01 0.57 4.97
C GLN A 40 10.91 0.36 3.94
N ALA A 41 9.73 0.94 4.10
CA ALA A 41 8.70 0.90 3.08
C ALA A 41 9.23 1.63 1.83
N PRO A 42 9.53 0.93 0.72
CA PRO A 42 10.00 1.61 -0.48
C PRO A 42 8.91 2.62 -0.88
N PRO A 43 9.28 3.83 -1.32
CA PRO A 43 8.31 4.73 -1.90
C PRO A 43 7.59 3.95 -2.98
N VAL A 44 6.27 3.76 -2.83
CA VAL A 44 5.45 3.09 -3.84
C VAL A 44 5.75 3.81 -5.13
N ASP A 45 6.34 3.10 -6.10
CA ASP A 45 6.62 3.69 -7.40
C ASP A 45 5.26 4.03 -8.03
N ARG A 46 4.96 5.33 -8.04
CA ARG A 46 3.74 5.88 -8.66
C ARG A 46 3.97 6.18 -10.14
N GLY A 47 5.13 5.81 -10.68
CA GLY A 47 5.43 5.82 -12.10
C GLY A 47 4.72 4.67 -12.79
N PHE A 48 3.49 4.90 -13.23
CA PHE A 48 2.85 3.97 -14.16
C PHE A 48 3.42 4.21 -15.56
N ALA A 49 3.98 3.16 -16.16
CA ALA A 49 4.38 3.15 -17.56
C ALA A 49 3.66 2.01 -18.29
N LEU A 50 3.25 2.26 -19.52
CA LEU A 50 2.74 1.20 -20.38
C LEU A 50 3.89 0.26 -20.75
N ALA A 51 3.66 -1.05 -20.69
CA ALA A 51 4.67 -2.04 -21.09
C ALA A 51 5.02 -1.97 -22.59
N GLY A 52 4.22 -1.28 -23.41
CA GLY A 52 4.46 -1.12 -24.85
C GLY A 52 4.40 -2.43 -25.65
N ALA A 53 3.80 -3.48 -25.08
CA ALA A 53 3.77 -4.82 -25.67
C ALA A 53 2.80 -4.97 -26.86
N TRP A 54 1.97 -3.96 -27.12
CA TRP A 54 1.04 -3.91 -28.25
C TRP A 54 0.98 -2.52 -28.87
N THR A 55 0.57 -2.48 -30.13
CA THR A 55 0.31 -1.26 -30.89
C THR A 55 -1.16 -1.21 -31.28
N GLY A 56 -1.78 -0.03 -31.13
CA GLY A 56 -3.13 0.25 -31.59
C GLY A 56 -3.21 1.69 -32.08
N ASP A 57 -4.33 2.05 -32.71
CA ASP A 57 -4.60 3.40 -33.20
C ASP A 57 -4.96 4.41 -32.09
N GLY A 58 -4.98 3.96 -30.84
CA GLY A 58 -5.32 4.77 -29.66
C GLY A 58 -6.82 4.91 -29.43
N SER A 59 -7.66 4.23 -30.21
CA SER A 59 -9.09 4.17 -29.96
C SER A 59 -9.39 3.39 -28.67
N SER A 60 -10.41 3.83 -27.93
CA SER A 60 -10.84 3.17 -26.70
C SER A 60 -11.80 2.03 -27.03
N VAL A 61 -11.45 0.81 -26.64
CA VAL A 61 -12.32 -0.36 -26.77
C VAL A 61 -13.62 -0.22 -25.97
N ALA A 62 -13.63 0.61 -24.91
CA ALA A 62 -14.83 0.86 -24.12
C ALA A 62 -15.91 1.67 -24.88
N ASN A 63 -15.56 2.25 -26.04
CA ASN A 63 -16.49 3.00 -26.88
C ASN A 63 -17.02 2.18 -28.07
N LEU A 64 -16.57 0.93 -28.22
CA LEU A 64 -17.03 0.03 -29.27
C LEU A 64 -18.26 -0.74 -28.78
N ALA A 65 -19.12 -1.14 -29.72
CA ALA A 65 -20.28 -1.95 -29.38
C ALA A 65 -19.83 -3.37 -29.02
N GLU A 66 -20.51 -4.00 -28.06
CA GLU A 66 -20.11 -5.31 -27.53
C GLU A 66 -20.15 -6.41 -28.60
N ASP A 67 -21.11 -6.33 -29.53
CA ASP A 67 -21.24 -7.24 -30.67
C ASP A 67 -20.07 -7.14 -31.65
N GLU A 68 -19.54 -5.93 -31.88
CA GLU A 68 -18.32 -5.73 -32.68
C GLU A 68 -17.07 -6.29 -31.98
N LEU A 69 -17.00 -6.20 -30.65
CA LEU A 69 -15.86 -6.70 -29.87
C LEU A 69 -15.82 -8.22 -29.78
N LEU A 70 -16.97 -8.88 -29.86
CA LEU A 70 -17.12 -10.33 -29.71
C LEU A 70 -17.15 -11.09 -31.04
N GLU A 71 -16.99 -10.40 -32.17
CA GLU A 71 -16.90 -11.04 -33.48
C GLU A 71 -15.74 -12.05 -33.51
N GLY A 72 -16.03 -13.31 -33.88
CA GLY A 72 -15.05 -14.40 -33.93
C GLY A 72 -14.64 -14.97 -32.56
N PHE A 73 -15.30 -14.58 -31.47
CA PHE A 73 -15.01 -15.14 -30.15
C PHE A 73 -15.57 -16.57 -30.00
N GLY A 74 -14.67 -17.54 -29.92
CA GLY A 74 -15.01 -18.95 -29.66
C GLY A 74 -15.11 -19.86 -30.89
N GLU A 75 -14.68 -19.37 -32.06
CA GLU A 75 -14.41 -20.21 -33.24
C GLU A 75 -13.05 -20.93 -33.17
#